data_AF-A0A656JIS1-F1
#
_entry.id   AF-A0A656JIS1-F1
#
_cell.length_a   1.000
_cell.length_b   1.000
_cell.length_c   1.000
_cell.angle_alpha   90.00
_cell.angle_beta   90.00
_cell.angle_gamma   90.00
#
_symmetry.space_group_name_H-M   'P 1'
#
loop_
_entity.id
_entity.type
_entity.pdbx_description
1 polymer ?
#
loop_
_entity_poly.entity_id
_entity_poly.type
_entity_poly.pdbx_seq_one_letter_code
_entity_poly.pdbx_strand_id
1 'polypeptide(L)' 'MIELGKKARDKISGFEGVITGRAQYLTGCDQYVLSPAAKNGG' A
#
# COMPACT_ATOMS: atom_id res chain seq x y z
N MET A 1 -0.85 11.10 7.78
CA MET A 1 -1.71 9.92 7.52
C MET A 1 -1.57 9.59 6.05
N ILE A 2 -1.28 8.34 5.69
CA ILE A 2 -1.19 7.94 4.28
C ILE A 2 -2.58 7.46 3.85
N GLU A 3 -3.09 7.98 2.74
CA GLU A 3 -4.43 7.69 2.23
C GLU A 3 -4.45 6.47 1.33
N LEU A 4 -5.55 5.72 1.37
CA LEU A 4 -5.84 4.66 0.41
C LEU A 4 -6.03 5.26 -1.00
N GLY A 5 -5.76 4.47 -2.03
CA GLY A 5 -5.86 4.89 -3.43
C GLY A 5 -4.66 5.71 -3.94
N LYS A 6 -3.75 6.15 -3.06
CA LYS A 6 -2.51 6.82 -3.49
C LYS A 6 -1.50 5.81 -4.01
N LYS A 7 -0.71 6.22 -5.00
CA LYS A 7 0.47 5.48 -5.46
C LYS A 7 1.59 5.59 -4.43
N ALA A 8 2.31 4.51 -4.21
CA ALA A 8 3.47 4.48 -3.33
C ALA A 8 4.50 3.46 -3.81
N ARG A 9 5.74 3.63 -3.30
CA ARG A 9 6.88 2.76 -3.56
C ARG A 9 7.41 2.23 -2.23
N ASP A 10 7.55 0.93 -2.11
CA ASP A 10 8.38 0.35 -1.06
C ASP A 10 9.86 0.65 -1.36
N LYS A 11 10.52 1.38 -0.45
CA LYS A 11 11.92 1.78 -0.63
C LYS A 11 12.90 0.61 -0.53
N ILE A 12 12.53 -0.48 0.15
CA ILE A 12 13.41 -1.63 0.38
C ILE A 12 13.41 -2.53 -0.86
N SER A 13 12.23 -2.95 -1.33
CA SER A 13 12.13 -3.82 -2.52
C SER A 13 12.13 -3.06 -3.85
N GLY A 14 11.82 -1.76 -3.84
CA GLY A 14 11.59 -0.96 -5.04
C GLY A 14 10.21 -1.18 -5.68
N PHE A 15 9.34 -2.02 -5.09
CA PHE A 15 8.01 -2.31 -5.61
C PHE A 15 7.11 -1.07 -5.61
N GLU A 16 6.42 -0.83 -6.72
CA GLU A 16 5.45 0.27 -6.87
C GLU A 16 4.03 -0.25 -7.04
N GLY A 17 3.08 0.38 -6.34
CA GLY A 17 1.69 0.00 -6.38
C GLY A 17 0.76 1.09 -5.86
N VAL A 18 -0.52 0.73 -5.74
CA VAL A 18 -1.55 1.55 -5.09
C VAL A 18 -1.78 1.03 -3.69
N ILE A 19 -1.95 1.94 -2.74
CA ILE A 19 -2.27 1.60 -1.36
C ILE A 19 -3.73 1.15 -1.27
N THR A 20 -3.96 -0.12 -0.96
CA THR A 20 -5.29 -0.74 -0.95
C THR A 20 -5.77 -1.10 0.46
N GLY A 21 -4.87 -1.14 1.43
CA GLY A 21 -5.21 -1.47 2.81
C GLY A 21 -4.29 -0.78 3.82
N ARG A 22 -4.83 -0.60 5.03
CA ARG A 22 -4.08 -0.16 6.21
C ARG A 22 -4.44 -1.06 7.38
N ALA A 23 -3.44 -1.59 8.05
CA ALA A 23 -3.57 -2.28 9.33
C ALA A 23 -2.88 -1.46 10.41
N GLN A 24 -3.62 -1.13 11.47
CA GLN A 24 -3.07 -0.57 12.70
C GLN A 24 -2.96 -1.71 13.71
N TYR A 25 -1.73 -2.06 14.07
CA TYR A 25 -1.49 -3.08 15.08
C TYR A 25 -1.60 -2.47 16.47
N LEU A 26 -2.10 -3.25 17.44
CA LEU A 26 -2.27 -2.82 18.83
C LEU A 26 -0.97 -2.33 19.48
N THR A 27 0.19 -2.77 18.97
CA THR A 27 1.52 -2.38 19.43
C THR A 27 2.04 -1.09 18.79
N GLY A 28 1.25 -0.40 17.96
CA GLY A 28 1.55 0.92 17.39
C GLY A 28 2.14 0.91 15.98
N CYS A 29 2.36 -0.25 15.38
CA CYS A 29 2.81 -0.33 13.98
C CYS A 29 1.68 -0.03 13.00
N ASP A 30 1.95 0.81 12.01
CA ASP A 30 1.11 1.01 10.83
C ASP A 30 1.70 0.19 9.67
N GLN A 31 0.90 -0.72 9.10
CA GLN A 31 1.24 -1.43 7.87
C GLN A 31 0.32 -1.00 6.74
N TYR A 32 0.91 -0.74 5.58
CA TYR A 32 0.19 -0.42 4.35
C TYR A 32 0.40 -1.52 3.32
N VAL A 33 -0.66 -1.89 2.62
CA VAL A 33 -0.62 -2.90 1.57
C VAL A 33 -0.53 -2.21 0.22
N LEU A 34 0.49 -2.58 -0.57
CA LEU A 34 0.62 -2.16 -1.96
C LEU A 34 0.08 -3.26 -2.86
N SER A 35 -0.88 -2.92 -3.71
CA SER A 35 -1.33 -3.79 -4.80
C SER A 35 -0.81 -3.26 -6.14
N PRO A 36 -0.42 -4.12 -7.08
CA PRO A 36 -0.10 -3.68 -8.43
C PRO A 36 -1.32 -3.00 -9.05
N ALA A 37 -1.09 -2.02 -9.93
CA ALA A 37 -2.18 -1.43 -10.68
C ALA A 37 -2.83 -2.49 -11.59
N ALA A 38 -4.14 -2.67 -11.48
CA ALA A 38 -4.88 -3.53 -12.40
C ALA A 38 -4.77 -2.96 -13.82
N LYS A 39 -4.21 -3.72 -14.76
CA LYS A 39 -4.35 -3.44 -16.19
C LYS A 39 -5.71 -3.97 -16.62
N ASN A 40 -6.70 -3.07 -16.69
CA ASN A 40 -8.08 -3.33 -17.14
C ASN A 40 -8.80 -4.42 -16.33
N GLY A 41 -9.70 -4.00 -15.44
CA GLY A 41 -10.49 -4.83 -14.51
C GLY A 41 -10.65 -6.29 -14.92
N GLY A 42 -9.89 -7.16 -14.26
CA GLY A 42 -10.08 -8.61 -14.30
C GLY A 42 -11.28 -9.03 -13.46
#